data_AF-A0A965Q5T1-F1
#
_entry.id   AF-A0A965Q5T1-F1
#
_cell.length_a   1.000
_cell.length_b   1.000
_cell.length_c   1.000
_cell.angle_alpha   90.00
_cell.angle_beta   90.00
_cell.angle_gamma   90.00
#
_symmetry.space_group_name_H-M   'P 1'
#
loop_
_entity.id
_entity.type
_entity.pdbx_description
1 polymer ?
#
loop_
_entity_poly.entity_id
_entity_poly.type
_entity_poly.pdbx_seq_one_letter_code
_entity_poly.pdbx_strand_id
1 'polypeptide(L)'
;MSKLGSALGKKYEENRLSVLTRSFELGDHTFKVRVPSVQEIEAIYNYFKNPNLDKIEAEYQLMIKAFENLEGKEGVEVKDNDFIIDGRSIRETATNKHILQHRIVEYIKFLIPETGSLEDITYEDVEAEFPLSVQMTLVEKINEVISPDYKDIKSK
;
A
#
# COMPACT_ATOMS: atom_id res chain seq x y z
N MET A 1 18.30 -22.45 -12.66
CA MET A 1 17.00 -23.14 -12.85
C MET A 1 16.59 -23.77 -11.52
N SER A 2 15.33 -23.69 -11.14
CA SER A 2 14.86 -24.42 -9.95
C SER A 2 14.63 -25.89 -10.30
N LYS A 3 14.87 -26.78 -9.32
CA LYS A 3 14.61 -28.22 -9.48
C LYS A 3 13.17 -28.50 -9.94
N LEU A 4 12.22 -27.69 -9.48
CA LEU A 4 10.81 -27.77 -9.86
C LEU A 4 10.58 -27.33 -11.32
N GLY A 5 11.19 -26.23 -11.77
CA GLY A 5 11.04 -25.77 -13.16
C GLY A 5 11.52 -26.81 -14.17
N SER A 6 12.69 -27.41 -13.89
CA SER A 6 13.23 -28.48 -14.73
C SER A 6 12.36 -29.75 -14.74
N ALA A 7 11.64 -30.04 -13.66
CA ALA A 7 10.72 -31.17 -13.58
C ALA A 7 9.39 -30.93 -14.32
N LEU A 8 8.91 -29.68 -14.37
CA LEU A 8 7.68 -29.29 -15.07
C LEU A 8 7.87 -29.10 -16.59
N GLY A 9 9.13 -29.11 -17.05
CA GLY A 9 9.51 -29.12 -18.46
C GLY A 9 9.42 -27.76 -19.16
N LYS A 10 9.84 -27.73 -20.42
CA LYS A 10 10.01 -26.49 -21.22
C LYS A 10 8.74 -25.63 -21.31
N LYS A 11 7.57 -26.26 -21.44
CA LYS A 11 6.28 -25.54 -21.54
C LYS A 11 5.96 -24.74 -20.28
N TYR A 12 6.33 -25.25 -19.09
CA TYR A 12 6.19 -24.48 -17.85
C TYR A 12 7.18 -23.32 -17.80
N GLU A 13 8.42 -23.52 -18.23
CA GLU A 13 9.44 -22.47 -18.24
C GLU A 13 9.05 -21.32 -19.17
N GLU A 14 8.54 -21.62 -20.36
CA GLU A 14 8.03 -20.66 -21.33
C GLU A 14 6.83 -19.85 -20.80
N ASN A 15 6.03 -20.42 -19.89
CA ASN A 15 4.81 -19.83 -19.36
C ASN A 15 4.91 -19.46 -17.87
N ARG A 16 6.09 -19.52 -17.26
CA ARG A 16 6.24 -19.36 -15.80
C ARG A 16 5.66 -18.05 -15.30
N LEU A 17 5.84 -16.98 -16.05
CA LEU A 17 5.32 -15.64 -15.72
C LEU A 17 3.78 -15.61 -15.71
N SER A 18 3.11 -16.33 -16.62
CA SER A 18 1.65 -16.33 -16.67
C SER A 18 1.04 -17.03 -15.45
N VAL A 19 1.70 -18.06 -14.91
CA VAL A 19 1.26 -18.72 -13.66
C VAL A 19 1.35 -17.77 -12.45
N LEU A 20 2.34 -16.87 -12.47
CA LEU A 20 2.60 -15.89 -11.41
C LEU A 20 2.00 -14.50 -11.71
N THR A 21 1.14 -14.40 -12.72
CA THR A 21 0.47 -13.16 -13.09
C THR A 21 -1.03 -13.32 -12.90
N ARG A 22 -1.66 -12.27 -12.39
CA ARG A 22 -3.10 -12.09 -12.33
C ARG A 22 -3.44 -10.77 -13.03
N SER A 23 -4.71 -10.56 -13.32
CA SER A 23 -5.15 -9.34 -14.01
C SER A 23 -6.54 -8.92 -13.56
N PHE A 24 -6.79 -7.63 -13.57
CA PHE A 24 -8.08 -7.03 -13.31
C PHE A 24 -8.31 -5.83 -14.25
N GLU A 25 -9.57 -5.48 -14.44
CA GLU A 25 -9.97 -4.31 -15.23
C GLU A 25 -10.36 -3.16 -14.30
N LEU A 26 -9.98 -1.94 -14.69
CA LEU A 26 -10.41 -0.70 -14.05
C LEU A 26 -10.60 0.36 -15.13
N GLY A 27 -11.85 0.77 -15.35
CA GLY A 27 -12.21 1.53 -16.55
C GLY A 27 -11.95 0.70 -17.81
N ASP A 28 -11.31 1.31 -18.81
CA ASP A 28 -10.95 0.65 -20.08
C ASP A 28 -9.50 0.13 -20.10
N HIS A 29 -8.86 -0.02 -18.93
CA HIS A 29 -7.48 -0.51 -18.80
C HIS A 29 -7.43 -1.86 -18.06
N THR A 30 -6.56 -2.76 -18.54
CA THR A 30 -6.29 -4.06 -17.92
C THR A 30 -4.96 -4.02 -17.20
N PHE A 31 -5.00 -4.01 -15.87
CA PHE A 31 -3.81 -4.09 -15.03
C PHE A 31 -3.35 -5.54 -14.90
N LYS A 32 -2.04 -5.75 -14.97
CA LYS A 32 -1.39 -7.03 -14.63
C LYS A 32 -0.71 -6.91 -13.29
N VAL A 33 -0.85 -7.95 -12.47
CA VAL A 33 -0.35 -8.01 -11.10
C VAL A 33 0.50 -9.25 -10.94
N ARG A 34 1.71 -9.11 -10.42
CA ARG A 34 2.53 -10.24 -10.01
C ARG A 34 1.97 -10.80 -8.70
N VAL A 35 1.84 -12.12 -8.63
CA VAL A 35 1.54 -12.82 -7.38
C VAL A 35 2.74 -12.66 -6.43
N PRO A 36 2.59 -11.96 -5.28
CA PRO A 36 3.67 -11.80 -4.33
C PRO A 36 3.89 -13.08 -3.53
N SER A 37 5.08 -13.17 -2.95
CA SER A 37 5.39 -14.18 -1.95
C SER A 37 4.68 -13.87 -0.63
N VAL A 38 4.52 -14.89 0.22
CA VAL A 38 3.95 -14.73 1.55
C VAL A 38 4.77 -13.73 2.38
N GLN A 39 6.10 -13.76 2.25
CA GLN A 39 6.98 -12.85 2.98
C GLN A 39 6.76 -11.38 2.61
N GLU A 40 6.52 -11.07 1.33
CA GLU A 40 6.24 -9.71 0.87
C GLU A 40 4.93 -9.19 1.48
N ILE A 41 3.88 -10.03 1.51
CA ILE A 41 2.60 -9.67 2.14
C ILE A 41 2.74 -9.48 3.65
N GLU A 42 3.44 -10.40 4.32
CA GLU A 42 3.71 -10.30 5.76
C GLU A 42 4.54 -9.06 6.11
N ALA A 43 5.50 -8.66 5.27
CA ALA A 43 6.28 -7.45 5.49
C ALA A 43 5.39 -6.21 5.52
N ILE A 44 4.42 -6.09 4.60
CA ILE A 44 3.45 -4.98 4.58
C ILE A 44 2.61 -4.98 5.88
N TYR A 45 2.12 -6.14 6.31
CA TYR A 45 1.35 -6.25 7.56
C TYR A 45 2.18 -6.00 8.82
N ASN A 46 3.46 -6.38 8.82
CA ASN A 46 4.36 -6.14 9.94
C ASN A 46 4.75 -4.66 10.04
N TYR A 47 4.78 -3.94 8.91
CA TYR A 47 4.97 -2.50 8.90
C TYR A 47 3.85 -1.76 9.64
N PHE A 48 2.60 -2.22 9.54
CA PHE A 48 1.49 -1.67 10.33
C PHE A 48 1.77 -1.72 11.84
N LYS A 49 2.42 -2.79 12.31
CA LYS A 49 2.74 -2.99 13.73
C LYS A 49 3.98 -2.21 14.17
N ASN A 50 4.93 -2.02 13.25
CA ASN A 50 6.21 -1.37 13.52
C ASN A 50 6.56 -0.39 12.40
N PRO A 51 5.80 0.71 12.26
CA PRO A 51 6.04 1.68 11.20
C PRO A 51 7.31 2.49 11.49
N ASN A 52 7.86 3.12 10.46
CA ASN A 52 9.01 3.99 10.62
C ASN A 52 8.63 5.27 11.39
N LEU A 53 9.12 5.38 12.63
CA LEU A 53 8.80 6.49 13.53
C LEU A 53 9.34 7.84 13.04
N ASP A 54 10.49 7.86 12.37
CA ASP A 54 11.08 9.11 11.86
C ASP A 54 10.22 9.71 10.74
N LYS A 55 9.66 8.86 9.87
CA LYS A 55 8.70 9.29 8.84
C LYS A 55 7.39 9.76 9.47
N ILE A 56 6.87 9.05 10.46
CA ILE A 56 5.67 9.49 11.19
C ILE A 56 5.89 10.85 11.85
N GLU A 57 7.06 11.07 12.45
CA GLU A 57 7.39 12.35 13.06
C GLU A 57 7.48 13.46 12.01
N ALA A 58 8.09 13.21 10.85
CA ALA A 58 8.12 14.18 9.75
C ALA A 58 6.69 14.56 9.30
N GLU A 59 5.81 13.57 9.13
CA GLU A 59 4.41 13.76 8.78
C GLU A 59 3.64 14.54 9.84
N TYR A 60 3.86 14.22 11.11
CA TYR A 60 3.29 14.93 12.24
C TYR A 60 3.73 16.40 12.25
N GLN A 61 5.02 16.66 12.13
CA GLN A 61 5.58 18.03 12.06
C GLN A 61 5.00 18.82 10.88
N LEU A 62 4.82 18.19 9.72
CA LEU A 62 4.18 18.81 8.57
C LEU A 62 2.71 19.16 8.83
N MET A 63 1.97 18.29 9.53
CA MET A 63 0.57 18.56 9.88
C MET A 63 0.44 19.70 10.87
N ILE A 64 1.24 19.71 11.94
CA ILE A 64 1.12 20.73 12.99
C ILE A 64 1.56 22.12 12.51
N LYS A 65 2.40 22.24 11.48
CA LYS A 65 2.72 23.54 10.85
C LYS A 65 1.49 24.31 10.39
N ALA A 66 0.44 23.62 9.96
CA ALA A 66 -0.83 24.26 9.61
C ALA A 66 -1.58 24.85 10.82
N PHE A 67 -1.21 24.41 12.03
CA PHE A 67 -1.87 24.68 13.29
C PHE A 67 -1.00 25.43 14.31
N GLU A 68 0.29 25.68 14.04
CA GLU A 68 1.22 26.40 14.95
C GLU A 68 0.68 27.76 15.41
N ASN A 69 -0.09 28.46 14.57
CA ASN A 69 -0.71 29.76 14.91
C ASN A 69 -2.11 29.63 15.56
N LEU A 70 -2.56 28.41 15.86
CA LEU A 70 -3.88 28.10 16.40
C LEU A 70 -3.81 27.54 17.83
N GLU A 71 -2.61 27.45 18.43
CA GLU A 71 -2.45 27.10 19.84
C GLU A 71 -3.31 28.01 20.73
N GLY A 72 -4.13 27.40 21.60
CA GLY A 72 -5.03 28.11 22.51
C GLY A 72 -6.33 28.62 21.89
N LYS A 73 -6.62 28.29 20.62
CA LYS A 73 -7.96 28.47 20.03
C LYS A 73 -8.90 27.36 20.47
N GLU A 74 -10.20 27.68 20.45
CA GLU A 74 -11.26 26.72 20.76
C GLU A 74 -11.15 25.48 19.87
N GLY A 75 -11.12 24.29 20.48
CA GLY A 75 -10.97 23.01 19.78
C GLY A 75 -9.53 22.51 19.60
N VAL A 76 -8.50 23.26 20.03
CA VAL A 76 -7.10 22.84 19.94
C VAL A 76 -6.48 22.72 21.35
N GLU A 77 -6.07 21.51 21.71
CA GLU A 77 -5.41 21.20 22.98
C GLU A 77 -4.05 20.53 22.73
N VAL A 78 -3.05 20.84 23.55
CA VAL A 78 -1.76 20.13 23.53
C VAL A 78 -1.69 19.22 24.73
N LYS A 79 -1.58 17.91 24.51
CA LYS A 79 -1.52 16.90 25.56
C LYS A 79 -0.45 15.86 25.24
N ASP A 80 0.38 15.53 26.22
CA ASP A 80 1.38 14.44 26.10
C ASP A 80 2.24 14.50 24.82
N ASN A 81 2.66 15.71 24.41
CA ASN A 81 3.42 15.97 23.18
C ASN A 81 2.66 15.64 21.87
N ASP A 82 1.34 15.78 21.90
CA ASP A 82 0.43 15.64 20.77
C ASP A 82 -0.56 16.81 20.71
N PHE A 83 -0.93 17.21 19.49
CA PHE A 83 -2.02 18.13 19.25
C PHE A 83 -3.32 17.34 19.15
N ILE A 84 -4.30 17.74 19.95
CA ILE A 84 -5.67 17.24 19.89
C ILE A 84 -6.53 18.32 19.25
N ILE A 85 -7.04 18.04 18.05
CA ILE A 85 -7.90 18.96 17.30
C ILE A 85 -9.28 18.32 17.17
N ASP A 86 -10.30 18.99 17.71
CA ASP A 86 -11.69 18.50 17.75
C ASP A 86 -11.79 17.07 18.31
N GLY A 87 -11.00 16.79 19.36
CA GLY A 87 -10.94 15.48 20.01
C GLY A 87 -10.14 14.41 19.26
N ARG A 88 -9.42 14.75 18.19
CA ARG A 88 -8.60 13.80 17.41
C ARG A 88 -7.11 14.07 17.60
N SER A 89 -6.37 12.99 17.83
CA SER A 89 -4.90 13.01 17.87
C SER A 89 -4.32 13.26 16.48
N ILE A 90 -3.49 14.29 16.36
CA ILE A 90 -2.77 14.58 15.12
C ILE A 90 -1.63 13.57 14.93
N ARG A 91 -1.00 13.11 16.02
CA ARG A 91 0.02 12.04 15.95
C ARG A 91 -0.57 10.71 15.47
N GLU A 92 -1.75 10.33 15.95
CA GLU A 92 -2.48 9.16 15.46
C GLU A 92 -2.86 9.33 13.98
N THR A 93 -3.31 10.53 13.60
CA THR A 93 -3.64 10.85 12.20
C THR A 93 -2.42 10.73 11.28
N ALA A 94 -1.26 11.27 11.69
CA ALA A 94 0.00 11.15 10.97
C ALA A 94 0.45 9.68 10.85
N THR A 95 0.31 8.91 11.93
CA THR A 95 0.61 7.47 11.95
C THR A 95 -0.25 6.72 10.94
N ASN A 96 -1.56 6.92 10.97
CA ASN A 96 -2.51 6.26 10.08
C ASN A 96 -2.29 6.66 8.62
N LYS A 97 -2.01 7.95 8.36
CA LYS A 97 -1.68 8.45 7.02
C LYS A 97 -0.43 7.76 6.48
N HIS A 98 0.65 7.76 7.23
CA HIS A 98 1.92 7.17 6.82
C HIS A 98 1.80 5.66 6.53
N ILE A 99 1.10 4.93 7.39
CA ILE A 99 0.84 3.49 7.19
C ILE A 99 0.01 3.26 5.91
N LEU A 100 -1.01 4.08 5.67
CA LEU A 100 -1.84 3.98 4.47
C LEU A 100 -1.03 4.23 3.20
N GLN A 101 -0.22 5.31 3.19
CA GLN A 101 0.65 5.65 2.07
C GLN A 101 1.65 4.53 1.77
N HIS A 102 2.27 3.97 2.80
CA HIS A 102 3.17 2.82 2.65
C HIS A 102 2.44 1.63 2.03
N ARG A 103 1.25 1.28 2.52
CA ARG A 103 0.45 0.18 1.95
C ARG A 103 0.13 0.42 0.48
N ILE A 104 -0.27 1.64 0.11
CA ILE A 104 -0.61 1.98 -1.28
C ILE A 104 0.61 1.75 -2.19
N VAL A 105 1.77 2.29 -1.79
CA VAL A 105 3.02 2.15 -2.55
C VAL A 105 3.39 0.66 -2.71
N GLU A 106 3.37 -0.11 -1.62
CA GLU A 106 3.76 -1.52 -1.68
C GLU A 106 2.81 -2.37 -2.53
N TYR A 107 1.52 -2.08 -2.53
CA TYR A 107 0.57 -2.77 -3.42
C TYR A 107 0.79 -2.37 -4.88
N ILE A 108 1.05 -1.09 -5.17
CA ILE A 108 1.34 -0.62 -6.53
C ILE A 108 2.61 -1.28 -7.09
N LYS A 109 3.61 -1.58 -6.26
CA LYS A 109 4.80 -2.35 -6.67
C LYS A 109 4.50 -3.77 -7.16
N PHE A 110 3.31 -4.31 -6.88
CA PHE A 110 2.89 -5.59 -7.46
C PHE A 110 2.36 -5.48 -8.89
N LEU A 111 2.06 -4.28 -9.38
CA LEU A 111 1.72 -4.07 -10.78
C LEU A 111 2.91 -4.46 -11.66
N ILE A 112 2.62 -5.09 -12.80
CA ILE A 112 3.62 -5.39 -13.81
C ILE A 112 3.62 -4.22 -14.80
N PRO A 113 4.65 -3.36 -14.81
CA PRO A 113 4.70 -2.24 -15.72
C PRO A 113 4.92 -2.70 -17.16
N GLU A 114 4.37 -1.96 -18.13
CA GLU A 114 4.67 -2.18 -19.55
C GLU A 114 6.06 -1.66 -19.94
N THR A 115 6.53 -0.60 -19.24
CA THR A 115 7.85 0.00 -19.42
C THR A 115 8.43 0.44 -18.07
N GLY A 116 9.75 0.34 -17.91
CA GLY A 116 10.43 0.76 -16.68
C GLY A 116 10.28 -0.21 -15.50
N SER A 117 10.46 0.33 -14.28
CA SER A 117 10.36 -0.38 -13.01
C SER A 117 9.54 0.43 -12.02
N LEU A 118 8.83 -0.25 -11.12
CA LEU A 118 8.09 0.37 -10.01
C LEU A 118 8.80 0.20 -8.66
N GLU A 119 9.99 -0.42 -8.62
CA GLU A 119 10.67 -0.77 -7.36
C GLU A 119 10.95 0.45 -6.46
N ASP A 120 11.31 1.58 -7.07
CA ASP A 120 11.69 2.82 -6.38
C ASP A 120 10.55 3.87 -6.33
N ILE A 121 9.31 3.50 -6.69
CA ILE A 121 8.19 4.44 -6.70
C ILE A 121 7.90 4.97 -5.28
N THR A 122 7.66 6.27 -5.20
CA THR A 122 7.31 6.97 -3.96
C THR A 122 5.80 7.18 -3.84
N TYR A 123 5.33 7.62 -2.66
CA TYR A 123 3.90 7.94 -2.53
C TYR A 123 3.54 9.18 -3.34
N GLU A 124 4.47 10.13 -3.44
CA GLU A 124 4.33 11.37 -4.19
C GLU A 124 4.12 11.10 -5.69
N ASP A 125 4.82 10.12 -6.25
CA ASP A 125 4.61 9.68 -7.65
C ASP A 125 3.19 9.12 -7.85
N VAL A 126 2.69 8.35 -6.88
CA VAL A 126 1.34 7.78 -6.92
C VAL A 126 0.26 8.85 -6.76
N GLU A 127 0.47 9.80 -5.86
CA GLU A 127 -0.44 10.91 -5.59
C GLU A 127 -0.55 11.88 -6.77
N ALA A 128 0.57 12.12 -7.47
CA ALA A 128 0.58 12.96 -8.67
C ALA A 128 -0.27 12.37 -9.81
N GLU A 129 -0.34 11.04 -9.89
CA GLU A 129 -1.07 10.34 -10.96
C GLU A 129 -2.53 10.04 -10.59
N PHE A 130 -2.78 9.53 -9.39
CA PHE A 130 -4.08 9.00 -9.00
C PHE A 130 -4.69 9.74 -7.81
N PRO A 131 -5.96 10.17 -7.89
CA PRO A 131 -6.67 10.64 -6.71
C PRO A 131 -6.84 9.48 -5.70
N LEU A 132 -6.93 9.82 -4.41
CA LEU A 132 -6.98 8.84 -3.32
C LEU A 132 -8.06 7.74 -3.53
N SER A 133 -9.22 8.08 -4.08
CA SER A 133 -10.28 7.11 -4.38
C SER A 133 -9.84 6.00 -5.35
N VAL A 134 -9.04 6.38 -6.36
CA VAL A 134 -8.47 5.44 -7.33
C VAL A 134 -7.34 4.63 -6.69
N GLN A 135 -6.50 5.26 -5.86
CA GLN A 135 -5.46 4.55 -5.10
C GLN A 135 -6.07 3.43 -4.24
N MET A 136 -7.15 3.73 -3.51
CA MET A 136 -7.86 2.74 -2.69
C MET A 136 -8.45 1.61 -3.53
N THR A 137 -9.06 1.94 -4.67
CA THR A 137 -9.64 0.96 -5.60
C THR A 137 -8.55 0.03 -6.17
N LEU A 138 -7.38 0.58 -6.52
CA LEU A 138 -6.24 -0.20 -6.98
C LEU A 138 -5.76 -1.19 -5.91
N VAL A 139 -5.58 -0.73 -4.67
CA VAL A 139 -5.18 -1.61 -3.54
C VAL A 139 -6.19 -2.74 -3.35
N GLU A 140 -7.49 -2.44 -3.39
CA GLU A 140 -8.55 -3.43 -3.25
C GLU A 140 -8.53 -4.47 -4.39
N LYS A 141 -8.42 -4.01 -5.64
CA LYS A 141 -8.40 -4.89 -6.81
C LYS A 141 -7.16 -5.77 -6.87
N ILE A 142 -6.00 -5.21 -6.54
CA ILE A 142 -4.73 -5.95 -6.40
C ILE A 142 -4.90 -7.02 -5.33
N ASN A 143 -5.42 -6.68 -4.15
CA ASN A 143 -5.64 -7.63 -3.07
C ASN A 143 -6.58 -8.78 -3.47
N GLU A 144 -7.69 -8.46 -4.15
CA GLU A 144 -8.69 -9.44 -4.62
C GLU A 144 -8.07 -10.48 -5.55
N VAL A 145 -7.19 -10.07 -6.46
CA VAL A 145 -6.61 -11.00 -7.44
C VAL A 145 -5.42 -11.81 -6.92
N ILE A 146 -4.68 -11.29 -5.93
CA ILE A 146 -3.52 -12.00 -5.33
C ILE A 146 -3.91 -12.91 -4.16
N SER A 147 -5.05 -12.67 -3.50
CA SER A 147 -5.57 -13.46 -2.38
C SER A 147 -7.00 -13.94 -2.67
N PRO A 148 -7.21 -14.86 -3.63
CA PRO A 148 -8.56 -15.36 -3.97
C PRO A 148 -9.27 -16.04 -2.77
N ASP A 149 -8.52 -16.56 -1.79
CA ASP A 149 -9.03 -17.33 -0.65
C ASP A 149 -9.51 -16.49 0.56
N TYR A 150 -10.50 -15.62 0.36
CA TYR A 150 -11.38 -15.18 1.46
C TYR A 150 -12.88 -15.21 1.14
N LYS A 151 -13.27 -15.28 -0.15
CA LYS A 151 -14.69 -15.41 -0.56
C LYS A 151 -15.15 -16.87 -0.68
N ASP A 152 -14.26 -17.81 -1.03
CA ASP A 152 -14.64 -19.21 -1.28
C ASP A 152 -14.72 -20.12 -0.03
N ILE A 153 -14.21 -19.68 1.12
CA ILE A 153 -14.20 -20.47 2.37
C ILE A 153 -15.55 -20.40 3.12
N LYS A 154 -16.44 -19.45 2.80
CA LYS A 154 -17.77 -19.34 3.42
C LYS A 154 -18.92 -19.96 2.61
N SER A 155 -18.62 -20.69 1.54
CA SER A 155 -19.65 -21.33 0.72
C SER A 155 -19.28 -22.77 0.35
N LYS A 156 -19.01 -23.60 1.37
CA LYS A 156 -19.24 -25.04 1.34
C LYS A 156 -19.69 -25.53 2.71
#